data_AF-A0A6I2MJ35-F1
#
_entry.id   AF-A0A6I2MJ35-F1
#
_cell.length_a   1.000
_cell.length_b   1.000
_cell.length_c   1.000
_cell.angle_alpha   90.00
_cell.angle_beta   90.00
_cell.angle_gamma   90.00
#
_symmetry.space_group_name_H-M   'P 1'
#
loop_
_entity.id
_entity.type
_entity.pdbx_description
1 polymer ?
#
loop_
_entity_poly.entity_id
_entity_poly.type
_entity_poly.pdbx_seq_one_letter_code
_entity_poly.pdbx_strand_id
1 'polypeptide(L)' 'MPIMDGWEFSYEFVKLPLENIPRINIVSSSIDSRDIGKANTYDIVKVFIVKPLSDGVQPHDK' A
#
# COMPACT_ATOMS: atom_id res chain seq x y z
N MET A 1 10.76 -4.41 -6.51
CA MET A 1 10.23 -4.54 -7.88
C MET A 1 11.29 -3.99 -8.83
N PRO A 2 11.63 -4.67 -9.94
CA PRO A 2 12.81 -4.33 -10.73
C PRO A 2 12.61 -3.25 -11.82
N ILE A 3 11.36 -2.94 -12.21
CA ILE A 3 11.04 -2.00 -13.31
C ILE A 3 10.33 -0.74 -12.80
N MET A 4 9.37 -0.90 -11.89
CA MET A 4 8.54 0.15 -11.31
C MET A 4 8.47 -0.08 -9.80
N ASP A 5 8.47 0.97 -8.99
CA ASP A 5 8.30 0.81 -7.54
C ASP A 5 6.82 0.70 -7.09
N GLY A 6 6.59 0.38 -5.81
CA GLY A 6 5.23 0.20 -5.30
C GLY A 6 4.38 1.49 -5.28
N TRP A 7 5.03 2.65 -5.22
CA TRP A 7 4.36 3.95 -5.24
C TRP A 7 3.99 4.37 -6.65
N GLU A 8 4.92 4.22 -7.61
CA GLU A 8 4.64 4.44 -9.03
C GLU A 8 3.52 3.53 -9.51
N PHE A 9 3.53 2.26 -9.10
CA PHE A 9 2.42 1.35 -9.37
C PHE A 9 1.09 1.91 -8.85
N SER A 10 1.04 2.33 -7.58
CA SER A 10 -0.18 2.85 -6.98
C SER A 10 -0.68 4.11 -7.69
N TYR A 11 0.23 4.99 -8.13
CA TYR A 11 -0.09 6.21 -8.86
C TYR A 11 -0.62 5.98 -10.28
N GLU A 12 -0.06 5.02 -11.02
CA GLU A 12 -0.58 4.69 -12.34
C GLU A 12 -1.86 3.83 -12.26
N PHE A 13 -1.95 2.97 -11.25
CA PHE A 13 -3.08 2.08 -11.05
C PHE A 13 -4.40 2.82 -10.80
N VAL A 14 -4.38 3.92 -10.02
CA VAL A 14 -5.59 4.75 -9.77
C VAL A 14 -6.16 5.40 -11.02
N LYS A 15 -5.37 5.52 -12.11
CA LYS A 15 -5.81 6.16 -13.35
C LYS A 15 -6.52 5.19 -14.30
N LEU A 16 -6.45 3.89 -14.03
CA LEU A 16 -7.08 2.88 -14.86
C LEU A 16 -8.61 3.00 -14.75
N PRO A 17 -9.37 2.93 -15.86
CA PRO A 17 -10.82 2.98 -15.83
C PRO A 17 -11.41 1.63 -15.36
N LEU A 18 -11.26 1.36 -14.07
CA LEU A 18 -11.73 0.12 -13.46
C LEU A 18 -13.16 0.29 -12.96
N GLU A 19 -14.07 -0.54 -13.46
CA GLU A 19 -15.45 -0.60 -12.94
C GLU A 19 -15.49 -1.14 -11.50
N ASN A 20 -14.58 -2.06 -11.16
CA ASN A 20 -14.44 -2.64 -9.83
C ASN A 20 -13.05 -2.33 -9.27
N ILE A 21 -12.97 -1.43 -8.30
CA ILE A 21 -11.70 -1.01 -7.70
C ILE A 21 -11.23 -2.09 -6.71
N PRO A 22 -10.09 -2.76 -6.96
CA PRO A 22 -9.59 -3.77 -6.04
C PRO A 22 -8.98 -3.13 -4.78
N ARG A 23 -8.97 -3.89 -3.70
CA ARG A 23 -8.27 -3.52 -2.46
C ARG A 23 -6.76 -3.67 -2.65
N ILE A 24 -6.01 -2.60 -2.38
CA ILE A 24 -4.54 -2.65 -2.36
C ILE A 24 -4.04 -2.74 -0.91
N ASN A 25 -3.12 -3.68 -0.69
CA ASN A 25 -2.33 -3.77 0.54
C ASN A 25 -0.85 -3.67 0.17
N ILE A 26 -0.11 -2.80 0.85
CA ILE A 26 1.33 -2.62 0.66
C ILE A 26 2.06 -3.53 1.63
N VAL A 27 3.08 -4.24 1.16
CA VAL A 27 3.92 -5.09 2.01
C VAL A 27 5.39 -4.68 1.86
N SER A 28 5.94 -4.00 2.86
CA SER A 28 7.26 -3.39 2.81
C SER A 28 8.18 -3.89 3.92
N SER A 29 9.49 -3.92 3.68
CA SER A 29 10.48 -4.08 4.75
C SER A 29 10.83 -2.75 5.43
N SER A 30 10.29 -1.64 4.94
CA SER A 30 10.47 -0.33 5.54
C SER A 30 9.64 -0.20 6.82
N ILE A 31 10.27 0.32 7.87
CA ILE A 31 9.63 0.70 9.14
C ILE A 31 9.50 2.23 9.27
N ASP A 32 9.76 2.96 8.19
CA ASP A 32 9.73 4.41 8.21
C ASP A 32 8.29 4.94 8.28
N SER A 33 8.01 5.74 9.30
CA SER A 33 6.73 6.44 9.48
C SER A 33 6.31 7.26 8.25
N ARG A 34 7.26 7.76 7.45
CA ARG A 34 6.99 8.51 6.22
C ARG A 34 6.36 7.62 5.14
N ASP A 35 6.79 6.37 5.04
CA ASP A 35 6.22 5.41 4.09
C ASP A 35 4.81 5.00 4.51
N ILE A 36 4.57 4.83 5.80
CA ILE A 36 3.23 4.58 6.36
C ILE A 36 2.32 5.78 6.10
N GLY A 37 2.80 6.99 6.38
CA GLY A 37 2.06 8.23 6.12
C GLY A 37 1.72 8.40 4.64
N LYS A 38 2.67 8.11 3.75
CA LYS A 38 2.46 8.10 2.29
C LYS A 38 1.44 7.03 1.86
N ALA A 39 1.41 5.87 2.51
CA ALA A 39 0.39 4.85 2.23
C ALA A 39 -1.02 5.37 2.52
N ASN A 40 -1.16 6.11 3.62
CA ASN A 40 -2.44 6.67 4.05
C ASN A 40 -2.98 7.78 3.12
N THR A 41 -2.14 8.36 2.26
CA THR A 41 -2.60 9.38 1.28
C THR A 41 -3.27 8.78 0.05
N TYR A 42 -3.20 7.45 -0.15
CA TYR A 42 -3.87 6.77 -1.26
C TYR A 42 -5.14 6.08 -0.75
N ASP A 43 -6.32 6.58 -1.11
CA ASP A 43 -7.60 6.03 -0.63
C ASP A 43 -7.80 4.53 -0.93
N ILE A 44 -7.17 4.04 -2.00
CA ILE A 44 -7.25 2.64 -2.43
C ILE A 44 -6.33 1.71 -1.62
N VAL A 45 -5.33 2.27 -0.93
CA VAL A 45 -4.43 1.53 -0.05
C VAL A 45 -5.10 1.40 1.31
N LYS A 46 -5.40 0.17 1.70
CA LYS A 46 -6.12 -0.12 2.96
C LYS A 46 -5.23 -0.60 4.08
N VAL A 47 -4.07 -1.17 3.78
CA VAL A 47 -3.18 -1.72 4.80
C VAL A 47 -1.73 -1.56 4.34
N PHE A 48 -0.87 -1.13 5.26
CA PHE A 48 0.57 -1.18 5.11
C PHE A 48 1.13 -2.21 6.09
N ILE A 49 1.73 -3.27 5.56
CA ILE A 49 2.22 -4.41 6.34
C ILE A 49 3.75 -4.39 6.32
N VAL A 50 4.34 -4.35 7.50
CA VAL A 50 5.80 -4.42 7.67
C VAL A 50 6.24 -5.89 7.66
N LYS A 51 7.30 -6.20 6.92
CA LYS A 51 7.96 -7.51 6.92
C LYS A 51 9.00 -7.60 8.05
N PRO A 52 9.32 -8.81 8.57
CA PRO A 52 8.68 -10.09 8.26
C PRO A 52 7.22 -10.09 8.75
N LEU A 53 6.35 -10.80 8.03
CA LEU A 53 4.96 -10.93 8.43
C LEU A 53 4.91 -11.70 9.76
N SER A 54 4.58 -11.02 10.85
CA SER A 54 4.17 -11.67 12.09
C SER A 54 2.64 -11.84 12.09
N ASP A 55 2.11 -12.82 12.80
CA ASP A 55 0.68 -13.18 12.80
C ASP A 55 -0.28 -12.05 13.23
N GLY A 56 0.26 -10.91 13.69
CA GLY A 56 -0.49 -9.70 14.01
C GLY A 56 -0.59 -8.75 12.82
N VAL A 57 -1.60 -8.95 11.97
CA VAL A 57 -2.08 -7.90 11.06
C VAL A 57 -2.56 -6.73 11.92
N GLN A 58 -1.83 -5.61 11.94
CA GLN A 58 -2.34 -4.40 12.58
C GLN A 58 -3.45 -3.81 11.70
N PRO A 59 -4.68 -3.63 12.24
CA PRO A 59 -5.76 -2.99 11.49
C PRO A 59 -5.35 -1.57 11.13
N HIS A 60 -5.71 -1.16 9.91
CA HIS A 60 -5.76 0.24 9.55
C HIS A 60 -7.02 0.80 10.21
N ASP A 61 -6.85 1.47 11.35
CA ASP A 61 -7.94 2.16 12.02
C ASP A 61 -8.41 3.30 11.10
N LYS A 62 -9.67 3.19 10.65
CA LYS A 62 -10.42 4.29 10.06
C LYS A 62 -11.12 5.08 11.15
#